data_AF-A0A2D4XQC7-F1
#
_entry.id   AF-A0A2D4XQC7-F1
#
_cell.length_a   1.000
_cell.length_b   1.000
_cell.length_c   1.000
_cell.angle_alpha   90.00
_cell.angle_beta   90.00
_cell.angle_gamma   90.00
#
_symmetry.space_group_name_H-M   'P 1'
#
loop_
_entity.id
_entity.type
_entity.pdbx_description
1 polymer ?
#
loop_
_entity_poly.entity_id
_entity_poly.type
_entity_poly.pdbx_seq_one_letter_code
_entity_poly.pdbx_strand_id
1 'polypeptide(L)'
;MKMKEIQTQNQKQISKKTFAISKRQQVKNEIQSSNKIRNVESDEEIKQALRYVFTLIGLKADQIPGEIEKVVLINYIKENMKAYTAAEIRIAFELAIKGDFTTELNHYGSFSALYLSRIFNDYIEHRRQIAAELRREEDEEARKKEEEYQNRPEVKEAHAKSFDQNVIIPLFDQYKENKSFDLGLLPPSIIYKALKERHGLFDLDKNSRSLIMTAARKKTDSEIKHRLSRFGTKEDNDFRKLMKNAIAREEKTESIFQRNCHLLAIEDLFERIIQTNDHLKNLLK
;
A
#
# COMPACT_ATOMS: atom_id res chain seq x y z
N MET A 1 16.05 -27.82 45.43
CA MET A 1 16.24 -26.38 45.74
C MET A 1 16.27 -25.50 44.49
N LYS A 2 17.01 -25.85 43.43
CA LYS A 2 17.09 -25.09 42.16
C LYS A 2 15.78 -24.87 41.37
N MET A 3 14.77 -25.75 41.52
CA MET A 3 13.47 -25.61 40.84
C MET A 3 12.59 -24.47 41.39
N LYS A 4 12.70 -24.15 42.69
CA LYS A 4 11.94 -23.04 43.29
C LYS A 4 12.53 -21.67 42.93
N GLU A 5 13.85 -21.59 42.71
CA GLU A 5 14.52 -20.35 42.27
C GLU A 5 14.21 -19.99 40.82
N ILE A 6 14.11 -20.98 39.93
CA ILE A 6 13.74 -20.77 38.52
C ILE A 6 12.28 -20.32 38.38
N GLN A 7 11.36 -20.87 39.18
CA GLN A 7 9.96 -20.42 39.19
C GLN A 7 9.80 -19.00 39.76
N THR A 8 10.59 -18.64 40.76
CA THR A 8 10.59 -17.29 41.36
C THR A 8 11.21 -16.25 40.42
N GLN A 9 12.22 -16.63 39.62
CA GLN A 9 12.82 -15.77 38.60
C GLN A 9 11.91 -15.58 37.38
N ASN A 10 11.18 -16.63 36.95
CA ASN A 10 10.16 -16.50 35.90
C ASN A 10 8.96 -15.67 36.35
N GLN A 11 8.50 -15.80 37.60
CA GLN A 11 7.43 -14.94 38.13
C GLN A 11 7.87 -13.47 38.27
N LYS A 12 9.13 -13.19 38.63
CA LYS A 12 9.69 -11.82 38.63
C LYS A 12 9.95 -11.27 37.22
N GLN A 13 10.23 -12.11 36.22
CA GLN A 13 10.34 -11.67 34.81
C GLN A 13 8.97 -11.43 34.17
N ILE A 14 7.95 -12.22 34.53
CA ILE A 14 6.56 -11.99 34.13
C ILE A 14 5.98 -10.75 34.83
N SER A 15 6.32 -10.52 36.11
CA SER A 15 5.87 -9.31 36.85
C SER A 15 6.62 -8.02 36.48
N LYS A 16 7.79 -8.11 35.83
CA LYS A 16 8.52 -6.95 35.29
C LYS A 16 8.14 -6.60 33.84
N LYS A 17 7.48 -7.50 33.12
CA LYS A 17 6.89 -7.23 31.79
C LYS A 17 5.60 -6.42 31.85
N THR A 18 5.01 -6.23 33.03
CA THR A 18 3.92 -5.29 33.30
C THR A 18 4.44 -3.85 33.43
N PHE A 19 5.45 -3.50 32.65
CA PHE A 19 5.94 -2.12 32.51
C PHE A 19 4.97 -1.41 31.57
N ALA A 20 4.26 -0.41 32.10
CA ALA A 20 3.23 0.43 31.48
C ALA A 20 3.11 0.28 29.94
N ILE A 21 2.26 -0.64 29.50
CA ILE A 21 1.85 -0.70 28.09
C ILE A 21 1.24 0.66 27.76
N SER A 22 1.82 1.37 26.78
CA SER A 22 1.33 2.68 26.33
C SER A 22 -0.17 2.61 26.04
N LYS A 23 -0.93 3.67 26.36
CA LYS A 23 -2.38 3.72 26.11
C LYS A 23 -2.72 3.41 24.66
N ARG A 24 -1.88 3.86 23.71
CA ARG A 24 -2.00 3.52 22.29
C ARG A 24 -1.96 2.02 22.04
N GLN A 25 -1.04 1.30 22.69
CA GLN A 25 -0.94 -0.16 22.55
C GLN A 25 -2.11 -0.88 23.24
N GLN A 26 -2.63 -0.35 24.35
CA GLN A 26 -3.86 -0.87 24.96
C GLN A 26 -5.04 -0.75 23.98
N VAL A 27 -5.21 0.40 23.33
CA VAL A 27 -6.25 0.59 22.29
C VAL A 27 -6.05 -0.38 21.11
N LYS A 28 -4.81 -0.56 20.62
CA LYS A 28 -4.52 -1.54 19.55
C LYS A 28 -4.98 -2.95 19.95
N ASN A 29 -4.64 -3.39 21.16
CA ASN A 29 -5.04 -4.71 21.67
C ASN A 29 -6.57 -4.83 21.77
N GLU A 30 -7.25 -3.80 22.29
CA GLU A 30 -8.70 -3.80 22.42
C GLU A 30 -9.41 -3.77 21.07
N ILE A 31 -8.88 -3.08 20.06
CA ILE A 31 -9.43 -3.10 18.69
C ILE A 31 -9.49 -4.54 18.16
N GLN A 32 -8.42 -5.32 18.36
CA GLN A 32 -8.29 -6.71 17.89
C GLN A 32 -8.98 -7.73 18.81
N SER A 33 -9.34 -7.36 20.03
CA SER A 33 -10.01 -8.22 21.00
C SER A 33 -11.39 -8.69 20.53
N SER A 34 -11.71 -9.96 20.76
CA SER A 34 -13.03 -10.58 20.51
C SER A 34 -14.08 -10.23 21.56
N ASN A 35 -13.67 -9.74 22.74
CA ASN A 35 -14.53 -9.49 23.89
C ASN A 35 -15.26 -8.15 23.78
N LYS A 36 -15.95 -7.96 22.66
CA LYS A 36 -16.78 -6.78 22.41
C LYS A 36 -18.05 -6.86 23.27
N ILE A 37 -18.58 -5.71 23.66
CA ILE A 37 -19.81 -5.57 24.46
C ILE A 37 -20.98 -6.35 23.87
N ARG A 38 -21.10 -6.43 22.54
CA ARG A 38 -22.14 -7.25 21.87
C ARG A 38 -22.05 -8.76 22.15
N ASN A 39 -20.87 -9.25 22.54
CA ASN A 39 -20.59 -10.65 22.82
C ASN A 39 -20.57 -10.96 24.32
N VAL A 40 -20.81 -9.97 25.17
CA VAL A 40 -20.76 -10.13 26.63
C VAL A 40 -22.07 -10.73 27.13
N GLU A 41 -22.00 -11.90 27.76
CA GLU A 41 -23.16 -12.59 28.33
C GLU A 41 -23.61 -11.99 29.68
N SER A 42 -22.65 -11.45 30.45
CA SER A 42 -22.87 -10.92 31.80
C SER A 42 -22.46 -9.46 31.89
N ASP A 43 -23.31 -8.63 32.48
CA ASP A 43 -23.03 -7.20 32.67
C ASP A 43 -21.86 -6.91 33.62
N GLU A 44 -21.23 -7.92 34.22
CA GLU A 44 -20.18 -7.73 35.23
C GLU A 44 -18.95 -6.99 34.68
N GLU A 45 -18.54 -7.24 33.43
CA GLU A 45 -17.42 -6.51 32.82
C GLU A 45 -17.71 -5.01 32.67
N ILE A 46 -18.94 -4.68 32.26
CA ILE A 46 -19.42 -3.30 32.14
C ILE A 46 -19.50 -2.66 33.53
N LYS A 47 -20.03 -3.38 34.53
CA LYS A 47 -20.10 -2.91 35.92
C LYS A 47 -18.71 -2.64 36.49
N GLN A 48 -17.73 -3.51 36.23
CA GLN A 48 -16.35 -3.31 36.66
C GLN A 48 -15.72 -2.08 36.00
N ALA A 49 -15.94 -1.87 34.69
CA ALA A 49 -15.48 -0.69 34.00
C ALA A 49 -16.11 0.59 34.58
N LEU A 50 -17.41 0.59 34.86
CA LEU A 50 -18.11 1.72 35.47
C LEU A 50 -17.62 2.00 36.90
N ARG A 51 -17.44 0.98 37.76
CA ARG A 51 -16.86 1.15 39.11
C ARG A 51 -15.48 1.80 39.05
N TYR A 52 -14.64 1.37 38.10
CA TYR A 52 -13.35 1.98 37.86
C TYR A 52 -13.49 3.45 37.48
N VAL A 53 -14.34 3.77 36.50
CA VAL A 53 -14.58 5.14 36.04
C VAL A 53 -15.09 6.04 37.17
N PHE A 54 -16.06 5.58 37.97
CA PHE A 54 -16.61 6.34 39.09
C PHE A 54 -15.54 6.71 40.12
N THR A 55 -14.65 5.75 40.41
CA THR A 55 -13.51 5.96 41.30
C THR A 55 -12.50 6.93 40.68
N LEU A 56 -12.22 6.76 39.39
CA LEU A 56 -11.21 7.52 38.65
C LEU A 56 -11.57 9.01 38.55
N ILE A 57 -12.84 9.35 38.34
CA ILE A 57 -13.31 10.75 38.29
C ILE A 57 -13.67 11.31 39.67
N GLY A 58 -13.61 10.50 40.73
CA GLY A 58 -13.84 10.94 42.11
C GLY A 58 -15.30 11.23 42.46
N LEU A 59 -16.26 10.44 41.94
CA LEU A 59 -17.67 10.61 42.31
C LEU A 59 -17.89 10.33 43.80
N LYS A 60 -18.62 11.23 44.47
CA LYS A 60 -19.11 11.00 45.83
C LYS A 60 -20.33 10.05 45.81
N ALA A 61 -20.62 9.43 46.95
CA ALA A 61 -21.68 8.42 47.06
C ALA A 61 -23.07 8.92 46.62
N ASP A 62 -23.38 10.20 46.86
CA ASP A 62 -24.60 10.89 46.45
C ASP A 62 -24.66 11.23 44.96
N GLN A 63 -23.53 11.15 44.25
CA GLN A 63 -23.39 11.42 42.81
C GLN A 63 -23.31 10.13 41.98
N ILE A 64 -23.20 8.97 42.64
CA ILE A 64 -23.23 7.66 42.00
C ILE A 64 -24.68 7.39 41.58
N PRO A 65 -24.92 6.94 40.33
CA PRO A 65 -26.27 6.67 39.87
C PRO A 65 -27.00 5.64 40.75
N GLY A 66 -28.30 5.83 40.97
CA GLY A 66 -29.14 4.84 41.67
C GLY A 66 -29.27 3.53 40.88
N GLU A 67 -29.88 2.50 41.47
CA GLU A 67 -30.00 1.19 40.81
C GLU A 67 -30.75 1.26 39.46
N ILE A 68 -31.82 2.05 39.37
CA ILE A 68 -32.57 2.25 38.13
C ILE A 68 -31.70 2.96 37.06
N GLU A 69 -30.98 4.01 37.46
CA GLU A 69 -30.11 4.77 36.56
C GLU A 69 -28.93 3.92 36.07
N LYS A 70 -28.36 3.08 36.93
CA LYS A 70 -27.32 2.10 36.54
C LYS A 70 -27.84 1.13 35.48
N VAL A 71 -29.07 0.61 35.62
CA VAL A 71 -29.68 -0.27 34.61
C VAL A 71 -29.82 0.45 33.27
N VAL A 72 -30.31 1.70 33.28
CA VAL A 72 -30.42 2.54 32.08
C VAL A 72 -29.06 2.78 31.44
N LEU A 73 -28.03 3.07 32.24
CA LEU A 73 -26.66 3.32 31.77
C LEU A 73 -26.05 2.06 31.13
N ILE A 74 -26.21 0.90 31.76
CA ILE A 74 -25.72 -0.38 31.24
C ILE A 74 -26.43 -0.71 29.92
N ASN A 75 -27.76 -0.55 29.86
CA ASN A 75 -28.52 -0.78 28.63
C ASN A 75 -28.08 0.18 27.52
N TYR A 76 -27.84 1.45 27.84
CA TYR A 76 -27.30 2.42 26.89
C TYR A 76 -25.94 1.98 26.31
N ILE A 77 -25.03 1.49 27.15
CA ILE A 77 -23.72 0.96 26.73
C ILE A 77 -23.90 -0.25 25.81
N LYS A 78 -24.76 -1.21 26.18
CA LYS A 78 -25.02 -2.41 25.39
C LYS A 78 -25.63 -2.09 24.02
N GLU A 79 -26.47 -1.07 23.94
CA GLU A 79 -27.11 -0.66 22.70
C GLU A 79 -26.16 0.10 21.76
N ASN A 80 -25.39 1.05 22.30
CA ASN A 80 -24.64 2.03 21.51
C ASN A 80 -23.16 1.70 21.35
N MET A 81 -22.59 0.89 22.25
CA MET A 81 -21.15 0.58 22.28
C MET A 81 -20.85 -0.88 21.91
N LYS A 82 -21.73 -1.51 21.13
CA LYS A 82 -21.65 -2.93 20.70
C LYS A 82 -20.29 -3.37 20.15
N ALA A 83 -19.61 -2.50 19.40
CA ALA A 83 -18.36 -2.80 18.72
C ALA A 83 -17.10 -2.59 19.59
N TYR A 84 -17.26 -2.12 20.82
CA TYR A 84 -16.17 -1.77 21.73
C TYR A 84 -16.09 -2.76 22.90
N THR A 85 -14.98 -2.80 23.63
CA THR A 85 -14.84 -3.61 24.85
C THR A 85 -15.14 -2.76 26.10
N ALA A 86 -15.43 -3.41 27.23
CA ALA A 86 -15.58 -2.69 28.50
C ALA A 86 -14.26 -2.01 28.95
N ALA A 87 -13.10 -2.55 28.55
CA ALA A 87 -11.81 -1.93 28.80
C ALA A 87 -11.63 -0.61 28.04
N GLU A 88 -12.18 -0.50 26.83
CA GLU A 88 -12.17 0.75 26.05
C GLU A 88 -12.90 1.89 26.77
N ILE A 89 -13.94 1.59 27.56
CA ILE A 89 -14.59 2.59 28.43
C ILE A 89 -13.59 3.14 29.45
N ARG A 90 -12.80 2.27 30.10
CA ARG A 90 -11.79 2.71 31.07
C ARG A 90 -10.71 3.57 30.41
N ILE A 91 -10.22 3.12 29.25
CA ILE A 91 -9.17 3.81 28.49
C ILE A 91 -9.65 5.21 28.08
N ALA A 92 -10.91 5.34 27.63
CA ALA A 92 -11.49 6.63 27.27
C ALA A 92 -11.39 7.65 28.42
N PHE A 93 -11.78 7.27 29.65
CA PHE A 93 -11.71 8.18 30.79
C PHE A 93 -10.27 8.48 31.24
N GLU A 94 -9.35 7.52 31.13
CA GLU A 94 -7.94 7.76 31.45
C GLU A 94 -7.28 8.75 30.47
N LEU A 95 -7.60 8.64 29.18
CA LEU A 95 -7.15 9.58 28.16
C LEU A 95 -7.77 10.97 28.38
N ALA A 96 -9.06 11.02 28.73
CA ALA A 96 -9.75 12.25 29.02
C ALA A 96 -9.12 12.99 30.22
N ILE A 97 -8.87 12.30 31.34
CA ILE A 97 -8.22 12.86 32.54
C ILE A 97 -6.79 13.31 32.27
N LYS A 98 -6.08 12.61 31.40
CA LYS A 98 -4.74 13.01 30.96
C LYS A 98 -4.75 14.33 30.15
N GLY A 99 -5.91 14.78 29.68
CA GLY A 99 -6.07 15.95 28.83
C GLY A 99 -5.81 15.66 27.35
N ASP A 100 -5.85 14.38 26.95
CA ASP A 100 -5.67 14.00 25.54
C ASP A 100 -6.94 14.27 24.71
N PHE A 101 -8.07 14.57 25.37
CA PHE A 101 -9.37 14.89 24.75
C PHE A 101 -9.76 16.34 24.98
N THR A 102 -10.52 16.90 24.04
CA THR A 102 -11.01 18.29 24.10
C THR A 102 -12.27 18.44 24.96
N THR A 103 -12.97 17.34 25.24
CA THR A 103 -14.19 17.35 26.04
C THR A 103 -13.92 17.73 27.50
N GLU A 104 -14.75 18.64 28.04
CA GLU A 104 -14.74 18.97 29.46
C GLU A 104 -15.16 17.78 30.33
N LEU A 105 -14.38 17.52 31.38
CA LEU A 105 -14.61 16.45 32.37
C LEU A 105 -15.63 16.81 33.46
N ASN A 106 -16.37 17.90 33.29
CA ASN A 106 -17.33 18.34 34.29
C ASN A 106 -18.58 17.44 34.26
N HIS A 107 -18.78 16.66 35.31
CA HIS A 107 -19.90 15.72 35.45
C HIS A 107 -21.17 16.34 36.08
N TYR A 108 -21.23 17.67 36.24
CA TYR A 108 -22.40 18.49 36.63
C TYR A 108 -23.31 17.88 37.74
N GLY A 109 -22.72 17.19 38.72
CA GLY A 109 -23.44 16.64 39.88
C GLY A 109 -23.96 15.20 39.76
N SER A 110 -24.02 14.58 38.57
CA SER A 110 -24.42 13.16 38.42
C SER A 110 -23.80 12.49 37.19
N PHE A 111 -23.50 11.19 37.31
CA PHE A 111 -22.96 10.41 36.18
C PHE A 111 -24.08 9.92 35.26
N SER A 112 -24.28 10.61 34.14
CA SER A 112 -25.33 10.28 33.17
C SER A 112 -24.78 9.57 31.92
N ALA A 113 -25.67 8.93 31.16
CA ALA A 113 -25.34 8.41 29.83
C ALA A 113 -24.87 9.52 28.86
N LEU A 114 -25.36 10.75 29.03
CA LEU A 114 -24.89 11.92 28.27
C LEU A 114 -23.45 12.27 28.60
N TYR A 115 -23.07 12.24 29.88
CA TYR A 115 -21.68 12.48 30.29
C TYR A 115 -20.73 11.41 29.72
N LEU A 116 -21.12 10.15 29.85
CA LEU A 116 -20.39 9.03 29.25
C LEU A 116 -20.23 9.20 27.73
N SER A 117 -21.30 9.53 27.01
CA SER A 117 -21.26 9.63 25.54
C SER A 117 -20.35 10.74 25.04
N ARG A 118 -20.29 11.88 25.74
CA ARG A 118 -19.39 13.00 25.38
C ARG A 118 -17.93 12.55 25.37
N ILE A 119 -17.47 11.93 26.46
CA ILE A 119 -16.09 11.44 26.58
C ILE A 119 -15.85 10.30 25.58
N PHE A 120 -16.82 9.41 25.42
CA PHE A 120 -16.66 8.26 24.54
C PHE A 120 -16.62 8.66 23.05
N ASN A 121 -17.28 9.74 22.64
CA ASN A 121 -17.20 10.23 21.27
C ASN A 121 -15.78 10.65 20.88
N ASP A 122 -15.06 11.35 21.78
CA ASP A 122 -13.65 11.69 21.55
C ASP A 122 -12.79 10.41 21.45
N TYR A 123 -13.09 9.41 22.29
CA TYR A 123 -12.44 8.11 22.20
C TYR A 123 -12.71 7.39 20.87
N ILE A 124 -13.92 7.48 20.32
CA ILE A 124 -14.25 6.88 19.01
C ILE A 124 -13.35 7.44 17.91
N GLU A 125 -13.14 8.76 17.87
CA GLU A 125 -12.25 9.38 16.89
C GLU A 125 -10.79 8.97 17.12
N HIS A 126 -10.33 8.95 18.37
CA HIS A 126 -8.99 8.47 18.70
C HIS A 126 -8.76 7.02 18.26
N ARG A 127 -9.72 6.14 18.54
CA ARG A 127 -9.69 4.73 18.12
C ARG A 127 -9.71 4.58 16.61
N ARG A 128 -10.46 5.42 15.88
CA ARG A 128 -10.49 5.41 14.40
C ARG A 128 -9.12 5.74 13.82
N GLN A 129 -8.41 6.71 14.39
CA GLN A 129 -7.06 7.07 13.98
C GLN A 129 -6.11 5.88 14.16
N ILE A 130 -6.12 5.24 15.34
CA ILE A 130 -5.29 4.07 15.62
C ILE A 130 -5.66 2.89 14.71
N ALA A 131 -6.94 2.65 14.46
CA ALA A 131 -7.40 1.59 13.56
C ALA A 131 -6.96 1.84 12.10
N ALA A 132 -6.92 3.09 11.66
CA ALA A 132 -6.43 3.45 10.33
C ALA A 132 -4.92 3.23 10.22
N GLU A 133 -4.16 3.52 11.26
CA GLU A 133 -2.72 3.23 11.33
C GLU A 133 -2.44 1.73 11.31
N LEU A 134 -3.17 0.93 12.09
CA LEU A 134 -3.04 -0.53 12.08
C LEU A 134 -3.23 -1.12 10.68
N ARG A 135 -4.28 -0.69 9.97
CA ARG A 135 -4.50 -1.13 8.58
C ARG A 135 -3.34 -0.75 7.66
N ARG A 136 -2.80 0.46 7.80
CA ARG A 136 -1.63 0.88 7.00
C ARG A 136 -0.39 0.05 7.30
N GLU A 137 -0.14 -0.25 8.57
CA GLU A 137 0.97 -1.10 9.02
C GLU A 137 0.83 -2.53 8.41
N GLU A 138 -0.37 -3.11 8.48
CA GLU A 138 -0.69 -4.42 7.89
C GLU A 138 -0.52 -4.42 6.36
N ASP A 139 -1.04 -3.40 5.68
CA ASP A 139 -0.89 -3.24 4.23
C ASP A 139 0.58 -3.07 3.81
N GLU A 140 1.37 -2.33 4.60
CA GLU A 140 2.80 -2.15 4.33
C GLU A 140 3.59 -3.44 4.53
N GLU A 141 3.29 -4.20 5.58
CA GLU A 141 3.90 -5.50 5.80
C GLU A 141 3.54 -6.50 4.70
N ALA A 142 2.27 -6.52 4.26
CA ALA A 142 1.83 -7.33 3.13
C ALA A 142 2.55 -6.95 1.83
N ARG A 143 2.70 -5.65 1.54
CA ARG A 143 3.47 -5.17 0.38
C ARG A 143 4.93 -5.62 0.44
N LYS A 144 5.59 -5.49 1.60
CA LYS A 144 6.99 -5.92 1.76
C LYS A 144 7.16 -7.43 1.54
N LYS A 145 6.24 -8.24 2.06
CA LYS A 145 6.26 -9.70 1.85
C LYS A 145 6.05 -10.07 0.38
N GLU A 146 5.12 -9.39 -0.29
CA GLU A 146 4.90 -9.57 -1.73
C GLU A 146 6.14 -9.17 -2.53
N GLU A 147 6.72 -7.99 -2.25
CA GLU A 147 7.95 -7.55 -2.89
C GLU A 147 9.12 -8.52 -2.65
N GLU A 148 9.25 -9.06 -1.44
CA GLU A 148 10.26 -10.07 -1.12
C GLU A 148 10.04 -11.35 -1.93
N TYR A 149 8.80 -11.83 -2.02
CA TYR A 149 8.43 -12.99 -2.83
C TYR A 149 8.71 -12.78 -4.32
N GLN A 150 8.26 -11.66 -4.88
CA GLN A 150 8.51 -11.27 -6.28
C GLN A 150 10.01 -11.11 -6.56
N ASN A 151 10.80 -10.76 -5.55
CA ASN A 151 12.23 -10.58 -5.69
C ASN A 151 13.05 -11.88 -5.66
N ARG A 152 12.44 -13.01 -5.30
CA ARG A 152 13.12 -14.30 -5.24
C ARG A 152 13.67 -14.70 -6.62
N PRO A 153 14.90 -15.24 -6.69
CA PRO A 153 15.50 -15.64 -7.97
C PRO A 153 14.61 -16.58 -8.77
N GLU A 154 13.99 -17.59 -8.14
CA GLU A 154 13.14 -18.54 -8.84
C GLU A 154 11.88 -17.88 -9.48
N VAL A 155 11.29 -16.90 -8.81
CA VAL A 155 10.11 -16.18 -9.30
C VAL A 155 10.49 -15.24 -10.45
N LYS A 156 11.61 -14.51 -10.30
CA LYS A 156 12.14 -13.67 -11.39
C LYS A 156 12.44 -14.47 -12.64
N GLU A 157 13.06 -15.64 -12.48
CA GLU A 157 13.37 -16.52 -13.60
C GLU A 157 12.09 -17.07 -14.26
N ALA A 158 11.10 -17.48 -13.46
CA ALA A 158 9.80 -17.93 -13.99
C ALA A 158 9.08 -16.81 -14.77
N HIS A 159 9.07 -15.59 -14.25
CA HIS A 159 8.49 -14.42 -14.93
C HIS A 159 9.26 -14.08 -16.21
N ALA A 160 10.59 -14.16 -16.19
CA ALA A 160 11.42 -13.97 -17.37
C ALA A 160 11.08 -14.99 -18.46
N LYS A 161 11.05 -16.28 -18.12
CA LYS A 161 10.67 -17.36 -19.05
C LYS A 161 9.26 -17.19 -19.60
N SER A 162 8.30 -16.82 -18.74
CA SER A 162 6.92 -16.54 -19.15
C SER A 162 6.85 -15.36 -20.12
N PHE A 163 7.60 -14.29 -19.88
CA PHE A 163 7.70 -13.16 -20.80
C PHE A 163 8.29 -13.57 -22.16
N ASP A 164 9.34 -14.40 -22.15
CA ASP A 164 9.96 -14.87 -23.38
C ASP A 164 9.00 -15.76 -24.20
N GLN A 165 8.26 -16.64 -23.52
CA GLN A 165 7.28 -17.55 -24.13
C GLN A 165 6.02 -16.86 -24.65
N ASN A 166 5.49 -15.90 -23.90
CA ASN A 166 4.19 -15.30 -24.18
C ASN A 166 4.28 -13.95 -24.93
N VAL A 167 5.48 -13.36 -24.99
CA VAL A 167 5.68 -12.04 -25.63
C VAL A 167 6.74 -12.12 -26.71
N ILE A 168 7.99 -12.45 -26.37
CA ILE A 168 9.11 -12.37 -27.32
C ILE A 168 8.94 -13.33 -28.49
N ILE A 169 8.62 -14.60 -28.21
CA ILE A 169 8.46 -15.64 -29.23
C ILE A 169 7.27 -15.31 -30.17
N PRO A 170 6.05 -15.05 -29.67
CA PRO A 170 4.93 -14.67 -30.54
C PRO A 170 5.20 -13.42 -31.37
N LEU A 171 5.89 -12.43 -30.80
CA LEU A 171 6.25 -11.20 -31.51
C LEU A 171 7.18 -11.50 -32.69
N PHE A 172 8.17 -12.38 -32.50
CA PHE A 172 9.06 -12.82 -33.56
C PHE A 172 8.32 -13.64 -34.63
N ASP A 173 7.46 -14.57 -34.22
CA ASP A 173 6.67 -15.38 -35.15
C ASP A 173 5.77 -14.48 -36.02
N GLN A 174 5.11 -13.48 -35.42
CA GLN A 174 4.33 -12.46 -36.15
C GLN A 174 5.19 -11.70 -37.17
N TYR A 175 6.38 -11.27 -36.76
CA TYR A 175 7.30 -10.56 -37.65
C TYR A 175 7.80 -11.44 -38.80
N LYS A 176 8.10 -12.71 -38.52
CA LYS A 176 8.53 -13.67 -39.52
C LYS A 176 7.48 -13.87 -40.61
N GLU A 177 6.21 -13.91 -40.23
CA GLU A 177 5.08 -14.07 -41.16
C GLU A 177 4.75 -12.78 -41.92
N ASN A 178 4.69 -11.64 -41.22
CA ASN A 178 4.09 -10.40 -41.75
C ASN A 178 5.08 -9.27 -42.01
N LYS A 179 6.38 -9.48 -41.75
CA LYS A 179 7.42 -8.44 -41.77
C LYS A 179 7.05 -7.17 -40.97
N SER A 180 6.22 -7.36 -39.96
CA SER A 180 5.71 -6.33 -39.06
C SER A 180 5.22 -7.01 -37.78
N PHE A 181 5.27 -6.29 -36.68
CA PHE A 181 4.74 -6.76 -35.40
C PHE A 181 4.00 -5.62 -34.70
N ASP A 182 3.04 -5.99 -33.85
CA ASP A 182 2.33 -5.04 -32.99
C ASP A 182 2.69 -5.31 -31.53
N LEU A 183 3.18 -4.28 -30.85
CA LEU A 183 3.51 -4.35 -29.43
C LEU A 183 2.30 -4.03 -28.54
N GLY A 184 1.18 -3.58 -29.12
CA GLY A 184 0.02 -3.13 -28.37
C GLY A 184 0.38 -2.02 -27.38
N LEU A 185 0.17 -2.29 -26.08
CA LEU A 185 0.48 -1.35 -24.99
C LEU A 185 1.92 -1.50 -24.46
N LEU A 186 2.71 -2.45 -24.98
CA LEU A 186 4.03 -2.74 -24.46
C LEU A 186 5.09 -1.76 -25.02
N PRO A 187 5.85 -1.06 -24.16
CA PRO A 187 6.95 -0.21 -24.63
C PRO A 187 8.06 -1.03 -25.31
N PRO A 188 8.56 -0.59 -26.50
CA PRO A 188 9.66 -1.26 -27.19
C PRO A 188 10.93 -1.39 -26.33
N SER A 189 11.18 -0.44 -25.43
CA SER A 189 12.29 -0.48 -24.48
C SER A 189 12.31 -1.75 -23.61
N ILE A 190 11.15 -2.31 -23.24
CA ILE A 190 11.09 -3.53 -22.42
C ILE A 190 11.57 -4.73 -23.22
N ILE A 191 11.10 -4.86 -24.47
CA ILE A 191 11.50 -5.93 -25.39
C ILE A 191 12.99 -5.83 -25.69
N TYR A 192 13.45 -4.63 -26.05
CA TYR A 192 14.85 -4.36 -26.32
C TYR A 192 15.73 -4.71 -25.13
N LYS A 193 15.35 -4.30 -23.91
CA LYS A 193 16.06 -4.60 -22.68
C LYS A 193 16.13 -6.09 -22.40
N ALA A 194 15.02 -6.82 -22.56
CA ALA A 194 14.99 -8.27 -22.39
C ALA A 194 15.96 -8.95 -23.36
N LEU A 195 15.87 -8.66 -24.65
CA LEU A 195 16.73 -9.24 -25.68
C LEU A 195 18.21 -8.87 -25.49
N LYS A 196 18.51 -7.64 -25.06
CA LYS A 196 19.88 -7.16 -24.89
C LYS A 196 20.52 -7.65 -23.60
N GLU A 197 19.88 -7.38 -22.47
CA GLU A 197 20.48 -7.57 -21.14
C GLU A 197 20.32 -9.00 -20.64
N ARG A 198 19.19 -9.65 -20.95
CA ARG A 198 18.93 -11.02 -20.50
C ARG A 198 19.56 -12.05 -21.43
N HIS A 199 19.37 -11.85 -22.74
CA HIS A 199 19.75 -12.85 -23.75
C HIS A 199 21.03 -12.50 -24.51
N GLY A 200 21.57 -11.29 -24.34
CA GLY A 200 22.81 -10.89 -25.00
C GLY A 200 22.70 -10.77 -26.53
N LEU A 201 21.49 -10.68 -27.10
CA LEU A 201 21.25 -10.78 -28.54
C LEU A 201 21.52 -9.48 -29.32
N PHE A 202 21.94 -8.42 -28.62
CA PHE A 202 22.18 -7.10 -29.21
C PHE A 202 23.66 -6.74 -29.20
N ASP A 203 24.46 -7.44 -30.01
CA ASP A 203 25.82 -6.99 -30.36
C ASP A 203 25.80 -6.19 -31.66
N LEU A 204 25.29 -4.95 -31.57
CA LEU A 204 25.26 -4.03 -32.70
C LEU A 204 26.62 -3.37 -32.86
N ASP A 205 27.29 -3.65 -33.99
CA ASP A 205 28.48 -2.94 -34.39
C ASP A 205 28.22 -1.44 -34.61
N LYS A 206 29.29 -0.65 -34.67
CA LYS A 206 29.21 0.82 -34.78
C LYS A 206 28.47 1.29 -36.02
N ASN A 207 28.58 0.57 -37.14
CA ASN A 207 27.91 0.91 -38.39
C ASN A 207 26.41 0.61 -38.30
N SER A 208 26.03 -0.58 -37.83
CA SER A 208 24.63 -0.97 -37.61
C SER A 208 23.91 0.01 -36.68
N ARG A 209 24.57 0.41 -35.58
CA ARG A 209 24.04 1.43 -34.66
C ARG A 209 23.82 2.77 -35.36
N SER A 210 24.78 3.22 -36.17
CA SER A 210 24.67 4.48 -36.92
C SER A 210 23.52 4.45 -37.94
N LEU A 211 23.32 3.31 -38.62
CA LEU A 211 22.22 3.10 -39.56
C LEU A 211 20.87 3.16 -38.84
N ILE A 212 20.71 2.43 -37.74
CA ILE A 212 19.49 2.44 -36.93
C ILE A 212 19.19 3.86 -36.42
N MET A 213 20.19 4.57 -35.89
CA MET A 213 20.01 5.95 -35.41
C MET A 213 19.59 6.90 -36.53
N THR A 214 20.17 6.77 -37.72
CA THR A 214 19.84 7.60 -38.88
C THR A 214 18.41 7.33 -39.35
N ALA A 215 18.03 6.06 -39.46
CA ALA A 215 16.68 5.65 -39.81
C ALA A 215 15.64 6.10 -38.76
N ALA A 216 15.97 5.96 -37.47
CA ALA A 216 15.13 6.40 -36.36
C ALA A 216 14.91 7.91 -36.38
N ARG A 217 15.94 8.72 -36.71
CA ARG A 217 15.79 10.17 -36.87
C ARG A 217 14.82 10.50 -37.99
N LYS A 218 14.99 9.88 -39.17
CA LYS A 218 14.10 10.09 -40.32
C LYS A 218 12.64 9.72 -39.99
N LYS A 219 12.42 8.59 -39.31
CA LYS A 219 11.09 8.13 -38.87
C LYS A 219 10.48 9.11 -37.86
N THR A 220 11.26 9.55 -36.88
CA THR A 220 10.85 10.53 -35.87
C THR A 220 10.46 11.87 -36.49
N ASP A 221 11.29 12.39 -37.40
CA ASP A 221 11.00 13.64 -38.11
C ASP A 221 9.72 13.54 -38.93
N SER A 222 9.48 12.41 -39.59
CA SER A 222 8.26 12.17 -40.36
C SER A 222 7.01 12.10 -39.47
N GLU A 223 7.11 11.43 -38.31
CA GLU A 223 6.02 11.30 -37.36
C GLU A 223 5.68 12.65 -36.71
N ILE A 224 6.71 13.43 -36.34
CA ILE A 224 6.54 14.80 -35.83
C ILE A 224 5.88 15.67 -36.90
N LYS A 225 6.37 15.66 -38.15
CA LYS A 225 5.77 16.44 -39.24
C LYS A 225 4.31 16.08 -39.46
N HIS A 226 3.98 14.80 -39.46
CA HIS A 226 2.60 14.32 -39.64
C HIS A 226 1.69 14.69 -38.45
N ARG A 227 2.20 14.64 -37.22
CA ARG A 227 1.45 15.13 -36.04
C ARG A 227 1.21 16.64 -36.15
N LEU A 228 2.22 17.40 -36.56
CA LEU A 228 2.13 18.84 -36.71
C LEU A 228 1.22 19.27 -37.87
N SER A 229 1.13 18.49 -38.95
CA SER A 229 0.22 18.80 -40.07
C SER A 229 -1.26 18.58 -39.75
N ARG A 230 -1.58 17.93 -38.63
CA ARG A 230 -2.96 17.77 -38.14
C ARG A 230 -3.47 18.98 -37.36
N PHE A 231 -2.60 19.94 -37.06
CA PHE A 231 -2.97 21.20 -36.41
C PHE A 231 -2.94 22.34 -37.47
N GLY A 232 -3.94 23.23 -37.43
CA GLY A 232 -4.22 24.26 -38.44
C GLY A 232 -3.49 25.60 -38.23
N THR A 233 -3.52 26.48 -39.23
CA THR A 233 -2.61 27.64 -39.35
C THR A 233 -2.77 28.78 -38.32
N LYS A 234 -1.60 29.29 -37.89
CA LYS A 234 -1.22 30.59 -37.26
C LYS A 234 -1.07 30.66 -35.74
N GLU A 235 -1.98 30.14 -34.91
CA GLU A 235 -1.72 29.87 -33.47
C GLU A 235 -0.71 28.70 -33.28
N ASP A 236 -0.45 28.02 -34.39
CA ASP A 236 0.33 26.82 -34.57
C ASP A 236 1.84 26.98 -34.37
N ASN A 237 2.41 28.17 -34.56
CA ASN A 237 3.87 28.35 -34.46
C ASN A 237 4.37 28.37 -33.02
N ASP A 238 3.59 28.96 -32.10
CA ASP A 238 3.92 28.97 -30.68
C ASP A 238 3.69 27.61 -30.05
N PHE A 239 2.61 26.91 -30.42
CA PHE A 239 2.40 25.52 -30.01
C PHE A 239 3.46 24.57 -30.59
N ARG A 240 3.88 24.74 -31.86
CA ARG A 240 5.02 24.01 -32.44
C ARG A 240 6.32 24.26 -31.69
N LYS A 241 6.58 25.50 -31.28
CA LYS A 241 7.77 25.87 -30.49
C LYS A 241 7.70 25.30 -29.08
N LEU A 242 6.51 25.29 -28.47
CA LEU A 242 6.23 24.73 -27.15
C LEU A 242 6.33 23.20 -27.16
N MET A 243 5.85 22.52 -28.20
CA MET A 243 6.00 21.07 -28.41
C MET A 243 7.44 20.68 -28.71
N LYS A 244 8.17 21.44 -29.53
CA LYS A 244 9.63 21.23 -29.71
C LYS A 244 10.39 21.36 -28.39
N ASN A 245 10.00 22.33 -27.55
CA ASN A 245 10.58 22.51 -26.22
C ASN A 245 10.12 21.45 -25.21
N ALA A 246 8.89 20.93 -25.31
CA ALA A 246 8.36 19.87 -24.45
C ALA A 246 9.01 18.52 -24.76
N ILE A 247 9.21 18.21 -26.05
CA ILE A 247 10.01 17.06 -26.52
C ILE A 247 11.46 17.17 -26.02
N ALA A 248 12.01 18.38 -25.94
CA ALA A 248 13.33 18.64 -25.36
C ALA A 248 13.36 18.54 -23.83
N ARG A 249 12.19 18.53 -23.15
CA ARG A 249 12.02 18.52 -21.69
C ARG A 249 11.50 17.19 -21.13
N GLU A 250 11.34 16.11 -21.92
CA GLU A 250 10.73 14.86 -21.45
C GLU A 250 11.54 14.17 -20.33
N GLU A 251 11.19 14.50 -19.09
CA GLU A 251 11.37 13.66 -17.92
C GLU A 251 10.29 12.56 -17.91
N LYS A 252 10.75 11.31 -17.85
CA LYS A 252 10.03 10.04 -17.59
C LYS A 252 9.24 9.36 -18.72
N THR A 253 9.11 9.92 -19.93
CA THR A 253 8.62 9.18 -21.12
C THR A 253 9.76 8.77 -22.04
N GLU A 254 9.66 7.58 -22.64
CA GLU A 254 10.58 7.16 -23.71
C GLU A 254 10.40 8.10 -24.90
N SER A 255 11.41 8.92 -25.20
CA SER A 255 11.30 9.88 -26.29
C SER A 255 10.95 9.16 -27.60
N ILE A 256 10.16 9.81 -28.47
CA ILE A 256 9.74 9.23 -29.77
C ILE A 256 10.95 8.69 -30.56
N PHE A 257 12.09 9.38 -30.45
CA PHE A 257 13.36 8.95 -31.02
C PHE A 257 13.88 7.64 -30.42
N GLN A 258 13.97 7.53 -29.09
CA GLN A 258 14.40 6.29 -28.40
C GLN A 258 13.47 5.13 -28.73
N ARG A 259 12.16 5.37 -28.73
CA ARG A 259 11.15 4.37 -29.13
C ARG A 259 11.42 3.83 -30.53
N ASN A 260 11.67 4.72 -31.48
CA ASN A 260 11.98 4.36 -32.87
C ASN A 260 13.33 3.63 -32.97
N CYS A 261 14.34 4.01 -32.18
CA CYS A 261 15.61 3.28 -32.11
C CYS A 261 15.41 1.84 -31.62
N HIS A 262 14.65 1.63 -30.54
CA HIS A 262 14.40 0.28 -30.02
C HIS A 262 13.61 -0.58 -31.01
N LEU A 263 12.56 -0.04 -31.64
CA LEU A 263 11.78 -0.75 -32.66
C LEU A 263 12.66 -1.21 -33.82
N LEU A 264 13.41 -0.28 -34.42
CA LEU A 264 14.28 -0.58 -35.56
C LEU A 264 15.39 -1.57 -35.17
N ALA A 265 15.90 -1.50 -33.94
CA ALA A 265 16.87 -2.46 -33.45
C ALA A 265 16.25 -3.86 -33.33
N ILE A 266 15.02 -3.98 -32.81
CA ILE A 266 14.30 -5.27 -32.72
C ILE A 266 14.04 -5.83 -34.11
N GLU A 267 13.57 -5.01 -35.05
CA GLU A 267 13.36 -5.41 -36.45
C GLU A 267 14.65 -5.92 -37.10
N ASP A 268 15.75 -5.18 -36.97
CA ASP A 268 17.08 -5.55 -37.47
C ASP A 268 17.58 -6.88 -36.88
N LEU A 269 17.41 -7.09 -35.57
CA LEU A 269 17.74 -8.35 -34.91
C LEU A 269 16.91 -9.51 -35.45
N PHE A 270 15.59 -9.35 -35.55
CA PHE A 270 14.71 -10.39 -36.06
C PHE A 270 15.04 -10.75 -37.50
N GLU A 271 15.36 -9.76 -38.34
CA GLU A 271 15.76 -10.00 -39.72
C GLU A 271 17.07 -10.80 -39.79
N ARG A 272 18.07 -10.48 -38.93
CA ARG A 272 19.31 -11.27 -38.85
C ARG A 272 19.06 -12.72 -38.45
N ILE A 273 18.23 -12.96 -37.42
CA ILE A 273 17.90 -14.32 -36.95
C ILE A 273 17.21 -15.12 -38.06
N ILE A 274 16.32 -14.49 -38.84
CA ILE A 274 15.68 -15.12 -40.00
C ILE A 274 16.72 -15.46 -41.07
N GLN A 275 17.68 -14.57 -41.35
CA GLN A 275 18.71 -14.77 -42.37
C GLN A 275 19.70 -15.87 -42.00
N THR A 276 20.04 -16.03 -40.71
CA THR A 276 20.93 -17.11 -40.25
C THR A 276 20.21 -18.46 -40.14
N ASN A 277 18.89 -18.50 -40.39
CA ASN A 277 18.03 -19.67 -40.21
C ASN A 277 18.06 -20.23 -38.77
N ASP A 278 18.33 -19.35 -37.79
CA ASP A 278 18.31 -19.71 -36.39
C ASP A 278 16.87 -19.69 -35.85
N HIS A 279 16.58 -20.59 -34.92
CA HIS A 279 15.33 -20.55 -34.18
C HIS A 279 15.51 -19.67 -32.94
N LEU A 280 14.74 -18.58 -32.84
CA LEU A 280 14.77 -17.69 -31.67
C LEU A 280 14.62 -18.45 -30.34
N LYS A 281 13.79 -19.50 -30.31
CA LYS A 281 13.62 -20.38 -29.13
C LYS A 281 14.92 -21.00 -28.62
N ASN A 282 15.90 -21.23 -29.49
CA ASN A 282 17.20 -21.78 -29.11
C ASN A 282 18.13 -20.71 -28.55
N LEU A 283 17.93 -19.45 -28.94
CA LEU A 283 18.72 -18.29 -28.51
C LEU A 283 18.24 -17.69 -27.17
N LEU A 284 17.06 -18.07 -26.70
CA LEU A 284 16.46 -17.61 -25.43
C LEU A 284 16.64 -18.61 -24.27
N LYS A 285 17.47 -19.65 -24.46
CA LYS A 285 17.79 -20.66 -23.44
C LYS A 285 18.96 -20.20 -22.57
#